data_AF-A0A965HLY5-F1
#
_entry.id   AF-A0A965HLY5-F1
#
_cell.length_a   1.000
_cell.length_b   1.000
_cell.length_c   1.000
_cell.angle_alpha   90.00
_cell.angle_beta   90.00
_cell.angle_gamma   90.00
#
_symmetry.space_group_name_H-M   'P 1'
#
loop_
_entity.id
_entity.type
_entity.pdbx_description
1 polymer ?
#
loop_
_entity_poly.entity_id
_entity_poly.type
_entity_poly.pdbx_seq_one_letter_code
_entity_poly.pdbx_strand_id
1 'polypeptide(L)' 'MYAVIKTGGKQYRVEPGAKLRVETLVAEAGSQIALDQVLMIGDGESVSVVSVVSESTASA' A
#
# COMPACT_ATOMS: atom_id res chain seq x y z
N MET A 1 6.75 4.78 -12.29
CA MET A 1 6.54 4.74 -10.82
C MET A 1 5.31 3.90 -10.50
N TYR A 2 5.48 2.91 -9.63
CA TYR A 2 4.41 2.08 -9.09
C TYR A 2 4.63 1.90 -7.59
N ALA A 3 3.58 1.63 -6.82
CA ALA A 3 3.68 1.29 -5.42
C ALA A 3 2.92 0.00 -5.14
N VAL A 4 3.33 -0.75 -4.12
CA VAL A 4 2.57 -1.88 -3.59
C VAL A 4 2.02 -1.44 -2.25
N ILE A 5 0.71 -1.43 -2.13
CA ILE A 5 -0.02 -1.09 -0.91
C ILE A 5 -0.74 -2.31 -0.37
N LYS A 6 -1.03 -2.32 0.93
CA LYS A 6 -1.89 -3.32 1.55
C LYS A 6 -3.18 -2.66 2.02
N THR A 7 -4.31 -3.20 1.58
CA THR A 7 -5.62 -2.75 2.06
C THR A 7 -6.62 -3.91 2.06
N GLY A 8 -7.58 -3.93 2.97
CA GLY A 8 -8.53 -5.05 3.12
C GLY A 8 -7.86 -6.42 3.30
N GLY A 9 -6.65 -6.46 3.87
CA GLY A 9 -5.86 -7.69 4.06
C GLY A 9 -5.14 -8.21 2.81
N LYS A 10 -5.33 -7.60 1.63
CA LYS A 10 -4.69 -7.98 0.36
C LYS A 10 -3.67 -6.93 -0.08
N GLN A 11 -2.69 -7.35 -0.88
CA GLN A 11 -1.71 -6.46 -1.49
C GLN A 11 -2.13 -6.07 -2.90
N TYR A 12 -1.98 -4.80 -3.25
CA TYR A 12 -2.35 -4.23 -4.54
C TYR A 12 -1.19 -3.41 -5.08
N ARG A 13 -0.88 -3.58 -6.37
CA ARG A 13 0.05 -2.72 -7.10
C ARG A 13 -0.72 -1.53 -7.68
N VAL A 14 -0.30 -0.32 -7.35
CA VAL A 14 -0.92 0.94 -7.77
C VAL A 14 0.04 1.76 -8.62
N GLU A 15 -0.51 2.45 -9.59
CA GLU A 15 0.21 3.34 -10.49
C GLU A 15 -0.56 4.66 -10.60
N PRO A 16 0.12 5.80 -10.84
CA PRO A 16 -0.55 7.09 -11.00
C PRO A 16 -1.62 7.02 -12.09
N GLY A 17 -2.86 7.39 -11.76
CA GLY A 17 -3.99 7.37 -12.69
C GLY A 17 -4.66 5.99 -12.89
N ALA A 18 -4.16 4.93 -12.24
CA ALA A 18 -4.77 3.62 -12.32
C ALA A 18 -6.08 3.55 -11.52
N LYS A 19 -7.08 2.84 -12.07
CA LYS A 19 -8.31 2.48 -11.34
C LYS A 19 -8.18 1.04 -10.87
N LEU A 20 -8.24 0.83 -9.56
CA LEU A 20 -8.14 -0.50 -8.95
C LEU A 20 -9.44 -0.88 -8.25
N ARG A 21 -9.81 -2.15 -8.37
CA ARG A 21 -10.84 -2.74 -7.53
C ARG A 21 -10.18 -3.26 -6.27
N VAL A 22 -10.58 -2.70 -5.14
CA VAL A 22 -10.13 -3.07 -3.80
C VAL A 22 -11.32 -3.58 -3.00
N GLU A 23 -11.03 -4.21 -1.87
CA GLU A 23 -12.06 -4.51 -0.86
C GLU A 23 -12.72 -3.24 -0.33
N THR A 24 -13.86 -3.41 0.34
CA THR A 24 -14.61 -2.29 0.93
C THR A 24 -13.74 -1.49 1.88
N LEU A 25 -13.66 -0.18 1.65
CA LEU A 25 -12.96 0.78 2.50
C LEU A 25 -13.97 1.58 3.32
N VAL A 26 -13.63 1.90 4.55
CA VAL A 26 -14.45 2.75 5.43
C VAL A 26 -14.24 4.21 5.01
N ALA A 27 -14.88 4.60 3.90
CA ALA A 27 -14.80 5.92 3.33
C ALA A 27 -16.05 6.24 2.51
N GLU A 28 -16.42 7.52 2.44
CA GLU A 28 -17.52 7.97 1.60
C GLU A 28 -17.14 7.99 0.11
N ALA A 29 -18.11 7.72 -0.75
CA ALA A 29 -17.89 7.74 -2.19
C ALA A 29 -17.48 9.14 -2.67
N GLY A 30 -16.35 9.22 -3.36
CA GLY A 30 -15.80 10.49 -3.86
C GLY A 30 -14.88 11.21 -2.86
N SER A 31 -14.75 10.72 -1.63
CA SER A 31 -13.80 11.26 -0.66
C SER A 31 -12.37 10.82 -0.97
N GLN A 32 -11.41 11.71 -0.71
CA GLN A 32 -10.00 11.36 -0.74
C GLN A 32 -9.64 10.59 0.52
N ILE A 33 -8.89 9.50 0.37
CA ILE A 33 -8.39 8.68 1.47
C ILE A 33 -6.88 8.56 1.37
N ALA A 34 -6.21 8.60 2.52
CA ALA A 34 -4.80 8.25 2.63
C ALA A 34 -4.68 6.73 2.80
N LEU A 35 -3.74 6.11 2.08
CA LEU A 35 -3.41 4.70 2.21
C LEU A 35 -2.03 4.60 2.84
N ASP A 36 -2.00 4.49 4.18
CA ASP A 36 -0.76 4.56 4.95
C ASP A 36 0.06 3.26 4.88
N GLN A 37 -0.54 2.15 4.45
CA GLN A 37 0.12 0.86 4.32
C GLN A 37 0.77 0.68 2.95
N VAL A 38 1.88 1.40 2.73
CA VAL A 38 2.76 1.18 1.58
C VAL A 38 3.81 0.15 1.97
N LEU A 39 3.96 -0.90 1.16
CA LEU A 39 4.96 -1.96 1.33
C LEU A 39 6.18 -1.75 0.44
N MET A 40 5.97 -1.17 -0.75
CA MET A 40 7.04 -0.96 -1.72
C MET A 40 6.72 0.20 -2.65
N ILE A 41 7.74 0.93 -3.08
CA ILE A 41 7.66 1.95 -4.13
C ILE A 41 8.77 1.65 -5.14
N GLY A 42 8.42 1.56 -6.41
CA GLY A 42 9.34 1.29 -7.50
C GLY A 42 9.25 2.37 -8.56
N ASP A 43 10.37 3.02 -8.85
CA ASP A 43 10.45 4.10 -9.83
C ASP A 43 11.05 3.66 -11.17
N GLY A 44 11.43 2.39 -11.28
CA GLY A 44 12.04 1.79 -12.48
C GLY A 44 13.56 1.66 -12.37
N GLU A 45 14.21 2.62 -11.71
CA GLU A 45 15.65 2.61 -11.42
C GLU A 45 15.95 2.22 -9.95
N SER A 46 15.07 2.64 -9.04
CA SER A 46 15.16 2.38 -7.61
C SER A 46 13.90 1.69 -7.09
N VAL A 47 14.08 0.72 -6.20
CA VAL A 47 12.98 0.08 -5.44
C VAL A 47 13.21 0.33 -3.96
N SER A 48 12.27 1.05 -3.34
CA SER A 48 12.24 1.30 -1.91
C SER A 48 11.22 0.35 -1.28
N VAL A 49 11.70 -0.65 -0.55
CA VAL A 49 10.84 -1.51 0.26
C VAL A 49 10.60 -0.81 1.59
N VAL A 50 9.34 -0.48 1.87
CA VAL A 50 8.93 0.09 3.15
C VAL A 50 8.66 -1.10 4.08
N SER A 51 9.69 -1.50 4.81
CA SER A 51 9.52 -2.42 5.94
C SER A 51 8.83 -1.66 7.06
N VAL A 52 7.50 -1.74 7.15
CA VAL A 52 6.81 -1.43 8.40
C VAL A 52 7.16 -2.56 9.36
N VAL A 53 8.28 -2.39 10.07
CA VAL A 53 8.58 -3.13 11.28
C VAL A 53 7.58 -2.58 12.31
N SER A 54 6.35 -3.11 12.33
CA SER A 54 5.77 -3.32 13.66
C SER A 54 6.74 -4.27 14.32
N GLU A 55 7.38 -3.82 15.40
CA GLU A 55 8.20 -4.65 16.28
C GLU A 55 7.42 -5.90 16.66
N SER A 56 7.49 -6.93 15.84
CA SER A 56 7.35 -8.29 16.31
C SER A 56 8.59 -8.50 17.14
N THR A 57 8.46 -8.32 18.45
CA THR A 57 9.34 -8.92 19.44
C THR A 57 9.51 -10.38 19.07
N ALA A 58 10.58 -10.67 18.33
CA ALA A 58 11.13 -12.01 18.21
C ALA A 58 11.99 -12.20 19.46
N SER A 59 11.36 -12.58 20.57
CA SER A 59 12.11 -13.27 21.62
C SER A 59 11.88 -14.76 21.38
N ALA A 60 12.99 -15.42 21.05
CA ALA A 60 13.17 -16.85 21.22
C ALA A 60 12.96 -17.26 22.68
#